data_AF-A0A9D6URS8-F1
#
_entry.id   AF-A0A9D6URS8-F1
#
_cell.length_a   1.000
_cell.length_b   1.000
_cell.length_c   1.000
_cell.angle_alpha   90.00
_cell.angle_beta   90.00
_cell.angle_gamma   90.00
#
_symmetry.space_group_name_H-M   'P 1'
#
loop_
_entity.id
_entity.type
_entity.pdbx_description
1 polymer ?
#
loop_
_entity_poly.entity_id
_entity_poly.type
_entity_poly.pdbx_seq_one_letter_code
_entity_poly.pdbx_strand_id
1 'polypeptide(L)'
;MSLDNRAACVRPTWHHPKILLILLAVFLCGAAAGALTVRLAPTRSAAAGNWEQGGREMTIAMLRKELDLTPEQAAEIETVLDEFVLYYANLQGQMDDFRSEGKTRIMRVLTPEQRARFEKMMTSLSARLR
;
A
#
# COMPACT_ATOMS: atom_id res chain seq x y z
N MET A 1 43.98 -50.75 10.73
CA MET A 1 42.69 -50.72 11.43
C MET A 1 41.91 -49.56 10.88
N SER A 2 40.72 -49.85 10.35
CA SER A 2 39.91 -49.06 9.42
C SER A 2 39.42 -47.73 10.02
N LEU A 3 39.43 -46.65 9.23
CA LEU A 3 38.51 -45.52 9.35
C LEU A 3 38.16 -45.00 7.94
N ASP A 4 37.32 -45.76 7.24
CA ASP A 4 36.56 -45.25 6.10
C ASP A 4 35.48 -44.28 6.62
N ASN A 5 35.76 -42.99 6.63
CA ASN A 5 34.76 -41.93 6.82
C ASN A 5 34.60 -41.17 5.49
N ARG A 6 33.99 -41.81 4.50
CA ARG A 6 33.64 -41.16 3.24
C ARG A 6 32.31 -40.44 3.42
N ALA A 7 32.40 -39.15 3.76
CA ALA A 7 31.31 -38.20 3.59
C ALA A 7 30.72 -38.36 2.18
N ALA A 8 29.48 -38.82 2.09
CA ALA A 8 28.74 -38.88 0.85
C ALA A 8 28.56 -37.45 0.32
N CYS A 9 29.36 -37.08 -0.69
CA CYS A 9 29.16 -35.84 -1.43
C CYS A 9 27.89 -35.99 -2.27
N VAL A 10 26.74 -35.65 -1.68
CA VAL A 10 25.48 -35.48 -2.38
C VAL A 10 25.70 -34.35 -3.38
N ARG A 11 25.79 -34.69 -4.67
CA ARG A 11 25.87 -33.69 -5.72
C ARG A 11 24.62 -32.81 -5.64
N PRO A 12 24.75 -31.48 -5.59
CA PRO A 12 23.59 -30.60 -5.54
C PRO A 12 22.78 -30.79 -6.83
N THR A 13 21.59 -31.40 -6.75
CA THR A 13 20.71 -31.69 -7.89
C THR A 13 20.04 -30.44 -8.49
N TRP A 14 20.42 -29.24 -8.02
CA TRP A 14 19.85 -27.94 -8.36
C TRP A 14 19.99 -27.53 -9.85
N HIS A 15 20.84 -28.21 -10.63
CA HIS A 15 21.00 -27.94 -12.07
C HIS A 15 20.02 -28.70 -12.96
N HIS A 16 19.11 -29.50 -12.41
CA HIS A 16 18.16 -30.24 -13.23
C HIS A 16 17.14 -29.26 -13.84
N PRO A 17 16.98 -29.18 -15.18
CA PRO A 17 16.16 -28.16 -15.84
C PRO A 17 14.68 -28.24 -15.39
N LYS A 18 14.22 -29.43 -15.00
CA LYS A 18 12.90 -29.63 -14.40
C LYS A 18 12.72 -28.93 -13.05
N ILE A 19 13.74 -28.90 -12.21
CA ILE A 19 13.70 -28.22 -10.89
C ILE A 19 13.68 -26.71 -11.10
N LEU A 20 14.50 -26.20 -12.02
CA LEU A 20 14.48 -24.78 -12.40
C LEU A 20 13.13 -24.35 -12.97
N LEU A 21 12.48 -25.20 -13.78
CA LEU A 21 11.16 -24.91 -14.35
C LEU A 21 10.08 -24.87 -13.26
N ILE A 22 10.13 -25.78 -12.28
CA ILE A 22 9.23 -25.76 -11.12
C ILE A 22 9.45 -24.50 -10.27
N LEU A 23 10.70 -24.13 -9.99
CA LEU A 23 11.01 -22.91 -9.24
C LEU A 23 10.55 -21.65 -9.98
N LEU A 24 10.75 -21.58 -11.30
CA LEU A 24 10.25 -20.49 -12.14
C LEU A 24 8.72 -20.42 -12.10
N ALA A 25 8.03 -21.56 -12.18
CA ALA A 25 6.57 -21.61 -12.13
C ALA A 25 6.02 -21.15 -10.77
N VAL A 26 6.63 -21.59 -9.67
CA VAL A 26 6.27 -21.12 -8.31
C VAL A 26 6.54 -19.63 -8.17
N PHE A 27 7.67 -19.15 -8.71
CA PHE A 27 8.01 -17.72 -8.70
C PHE A 27 7.02 -16.89 -9.52
N LEU A 28 6.63 -17.35 -10.72
CA LEU A 28 5.64 -16.69 -11.56
C LEU A 28 4.26 -16.68 -10.90
N CYS A 29 3.86 -17.77 -10.25
CA CYS A 29 2.60 -17.86 -9.53
C CYS A 29 2.60 -16.92 -8.30
N GLY A 30 3.71 -16.90 -7.55
CA GLY A 30 3.92 -15.98 -6.43
C GLY A 30 3.97 -14.51 -6.86
N ALA A 31 4.61 -14.20 -7.99
CA ALA A 31 4.68 -12.86 -8.55
C ALA A 31 3.32 -12.39 -9.09
N ALA A 32 2.53 -13.28 -9.70
CA ALA A 32 1.17 -12.97 -10.13
C ALA A 32 0.25 -12.72 -8.92
N ALA A 33 0.34 -13.56 -7.89
CA ALA A 33 -0.39 -13.36 -6.63
C ALA A 33 0.02 -12.05 -5.93
N GLY A 34 1.33 -11.76 -5.84
CA GLY A 34 1.86 -10.53 -5.27
C GLY A 34 1.51 -9.27 -6.07
N ALA A 35 1.51 -9.35 -7.40
CA ALA A 35 1.07 -8.24 -8.25
C ALA A 35 -0.43 -7.97 -8.09
N LEU A 36 -1.23 -9.02 -7.88
CA LEU A 36 -2.66 -8.88 -7.62
C LEU A 36 -2.93 -8.25 -6.25
N THR A 37 -2.18 -8.64 -5.21
CA THR A 37 -2.31 -8.01 -3.88
C THR A 37 -1.87 -6.55 -3.87
N VAL A 38 -0.83 -6.16 -4.61
CA VAL A 38 -0.43 -4.74 -4.72
C VAL A 38 -1.44 -3.92 -5.52
N ARG A 39 -2.13 -4.51 -6.50
CA ARG A 39 -3.18 -3.84 -7.29
C ARG A 39 -4.52 -3.75 -6.58
N LEU A 40 -4.83 -4.69 -5.70
CA LEU A 40 -6.06 -4.73 -4.91
C LEU A 40 -5.88 -4.17 -3.49
N ALA A 41 -4.64 -3.96 -3.04
CA ALA A 41 -4.38 -3.26 -1.80
C ALA A 41 -4.95 -1.84 -1.93
N PRO A 42 -5.92 -1.46 -1.09
CA PRO A 42 -6.42 -0.10 -1.11
C PRO A 42 -5.24 0.81 -0.79
N THR A 43 -4.86 1.64 -1.77
CA THR A 43 -4.04 2.81 -1.49
C THR A 43 -4.71 3.56 -0.35
N ARG A 44 -3.96 4.12 0.60
CA ARG A 44 -4.56 4.78 1.78
C ARG A 44 -5.56 5.90 1.41
N SER A 45 -5.52 6.41 0.19
CA SER A 45 -6.53 7.33 -0.37
C SER A 45 -7.84 6.65 -0.80
N ALA A 46 -7.83 5.38 -1.18
CA ALA A 46 -9.04 4.61 -1.50
C ALA A 46 -9.90 4.31 -0.27
N ALA A 47 -9.33 4.27 0.94
CA ALA A 47 -10.08 4.04 2.17
C ALA A 47 -11.10 5.16 2.46
N ALA A 48 -10.75 6.43 2.19
CA ALA A 48 -11.68 7.55 2.32
C ALA A 48 -12.79 7.51 1.24
N GLY A 49 -12.46 7.16 0.00
CA GLY A 49 -13.45 7.00 -1.08
C GLY A 49 -14.37 5.79 -0.90
N ASN A 50 -13.85 4.67 -0.36
CA ASN A 50 -14.65 3.47 -0.05
C ASN A 50 -15.59 3.71 1.13
N TRP A 51 -15.26 4.60 2.08
CA TRP A 51 -16.16 4.93 3.18
C TRP A 51 -17.47 5.54 2.67
N GLU A 52 -17.39 6.52 1.76
CA GLU A 52 -18.58 7.18 1.18
C GLU A 52 -19.37 6.28 0.21
N GLN A 53 -18.71 5.39 -0.55
CA GLN A 53 -19.36 4.54 -1.56
C GLN A 53 -19.70 3.14 -1.02
N GLY A 54 -20.44 3.09 0.10
CA GLY A 54 -21.05 1.84 0.61
C GLY A 54 -20.20 1.04 1.60
N GLY A 55 -18.92 1.38 1.81
CA GLY A 55 -18.07 0.74 2.82
C GLY A 55 -18.50 1.07 4.27
N ARG A 56 -19.07 2.26 4.50
CA ARG A 56 -19.63 2.68 5.79
C ARG A 56 -20.75 1.74 6.25
N GLU A 57 -21.77 1.57 5.43
CA GLU A 57 -22.95 0.78 5.79
C GLU A 57 -22.60 -0.69 6.00
N MET A 58 -21.70 -1.24 5.18
CA MET A 58 -21.18 -2.60 5.35
C MET A 58 -20.39 -2.77 6.66
N THR A 59 -19.56 -1.78 7.02
CA THR A 59 -18.74 -1.82 8.24
C THR A 59 -19.61 -1.69 9.49
N ILE A 60 -20.57 -0.76 9.50
CA ILE A 60 -21.52 -0.61 10.61
C ILE A 60 -22.41 -1.85 10.75
N ALA A 61 -22.89 -2.43 9.64
CA ALA A 61 -23.68 -3.66 9.66
C ALA A 61 -22.88 -4.84 10.22
N MET A 62 -21.59 -4.96 9.87
CA MET A 62 -20.69 -5.96 10.44
C MET A 62 -20.50 -5.73 11.94
N LEU A 63 -20.21 -4.50 12.38
CA LEU A 63 -20.01 -4.18 13.79
C LEU A 63 -21.27 -4.42 14.63
N ARG A 64 -22.45 -4.05 14.10
CA ARG A 64 -23.75 -4.35 14.73
C ARG A 64 -23.94 -5.84 14.98
N LYS A 65 -23.57 -6.66 13.98
CA LYS A 65 -23.74 -8.12 14.04
C LYS A 65 -22.72 -8.81 14.94
N GLU A 66 -21.45 -8.42 14.88
CA GLU A 66 -20.36 -9.09 15.61
C GLU A 66 -20.28 -8.69 17.08
N LEU A 67 -20.80 -7.49 17.43
CA LEU A 67 -20.75 -6.95 18.79
C LEU A 67 -22.12 -6.84 19.46
N ASP A 68 -23.18 -7.30 18.79
CA ASP A 68 -24.57 -7.23 19.26
C ASP A 68 -24.97 -5.83 19.76
N LEU A 69 -24.65 -4.81 18.95
CA LEU A 69 -24.85 -3.40 19.33
C LEU A 69 -26.34 -3.05 19.44
N THR A 70 -26.71 -2.29 20.47
CA THR A 70 -28.03 -1.64 20.51
C THR A 70 -28.14 -0.55 19.44
N PRO A 71 -29.36 -0.13 19.06
CA PRO A 71 -29.55 0.96 18.10
C PRO A 71 -28.82 2.25 18.50
N GLU A 72 -28.81 2.56 19.79
CA GLU A 72 -28.15 3.75 20.35
C GLU A 72 -26.63 3.65 20.24
N GLN A 73 -26.05 2.50 20.61
CA GLN A 73 -24.60 2.27 20.50
C GLN A 73 -24.12 2.34 19.05
N ALA A 74 -24.91 1.79 18.13
CA ALA A 74 -24.55 1.83 16.72
C ALA A 74 -24.60 3.24 16.14
N ALA A 75 -25.57 4.07 16.54
CA ALA A 75 -25.63 5.47 16.12
C ALA A 75 -24.45 6.30 16.67
N GLU A 76 -24.01 6.02 17.89
CA GLU A 76 -22.84 6.65 18.48
C GLU A 76 -21.55 6.26 17.74
N ILE A 77 -21.35 4.96 17.48
CA ILE A 77 -20.19 4.47 16.70
C ILE A 77 -20.18 5.05 15.29
N GLU A 78 -21.34 5.14 14.64
CA GLU A 78 -21.46 5.74 13.31
C GLU A 78 -21.02 7.20 13.31
N THR A 79 -21.45 7.98 14.31
CA THR A 79 -21.04 9.38 14.48
C THR A 79 -19.52 9.49 14.65
N VAL A 80 -18.93 8.66 15.51
CA VAL A 80 -17.49 8.64 15.76
C VAL A 80 -16.71 8.32 14.48
N LEU A 81 -17.15 7.32 13.69
CA LEU A 81 -16.47 6.95 12.46
C LEU A 81 -16.59 8.03 11.38
N ASP A 82 -17.73 8.71 11.29
CA ASP A 82 -17.92 9.84 10.37
C ASP A 82 -16.99 11.02 10.73
N GLU A 83 -16.87 11.34 12.03
CA GLU A 83 -15.93 12.36 12.50
C GLU A 83 -14.49 12.02 12.15
N PHE A 84 -14.08 10.76 12.30
CA PHE A 84 -12.73 10.32 11.93
C PHE A 84 -12.47 10.52 10.43
N VAL A 85 -13.41 10.14 9.58
CA VAL A 85 -13.25 10.27 8.12
C VAL A 85 -13.15 11.73 7.73
N LEU A 86 -14.01 12.60 8.29
CA LEU A 86 -13.94 14.04 8.06
C LEU A 86 -12.60 14.62 8.52
N TYR A 87 -12.12 14.22 9.70
CA TYR A 87 -10.82 14.65 10.23
C TYR A 87 -9.66 14.27 9.30
N TYR A 88 -9.63 13.02 8.82
CA TYR A 88 -8.60 12.58 7.89
C TYR A 88 -8.65 13.32 6.55
N ALA A 89 -9.85 13.55 6.01
CA ALA A 89 -10.02 14.31 4.77
C ALA A 89 -9.51 15.76 4.92
N ASN A 90 -9.85 16.41 6.02
CA ASN A 90 -9.38 17.76 6.32
C ASN A 90 -7.85 17.81 6.51
N LEU A 91 -7.28 16.83 7.20
CA LEU A 91 -5.83 16.74 7.39
C LEU A 91 -5.11 16.56 6.05
N GLN A 92 -5.66 15.76 5.14
CA GLN A 92 -5.10 15.59 3.80
C GLN A 92 -5.07 16.92 3.03
N GLY A 93 -6.15 17.71 3.07
CA GLY A 93 -6.20 19.05 2.49
C GLY A 93 -5.12 19.97 3.04
N GLN A 94 -4.98 20.03 4.38
CA GLN A 94 -3.93 20.83 5.03
C GLN A 94 -2.51 20.39 4.63
N MET A 95 -2.27 19.09 4.49
CA MET A 95 -0.97 18.59 4.03
C MET A 95 -0.68 18.99 2.58
N ASP A 96 -1.69 18.99 1.71
CA ASP A 96 -1.54 19.39 0.31
C ASP A 96 -1.26 20.88 0.17
N ASP A 97 -1.94 21.72 0.97
CA ASP A 97 -1.66 23.15 1.07
C ASP A 97 -0.23 23.41 1.55
N PHE A 98 0.21 22.73 2.62
CA PHE A 98 1.58 22.84 3.13
C PHE A 98 2.63 22.43 2.09
N ARG A 99 2.39 21.37 1.33
CA ARG A 99 3.26 20.95 0.22
C ARG A 99 3.31 22.00 -0.90
N SER A 100 2.17 22.58 -1.26
CA SER A 100 2.07 23.63 -2.28
C SER A 100 2.82 24.90 -1.86
N GLU A 101 2.67 25.31 -0.60
CA GLU A 101 3.41 26.45 -0.04
C GLU A 101 4.92 26.18 -0.05
N GLY A 102 5.34 24.99 0.41
CA GLY A 102 6.73 24.55 0.40
C GLY A 102 7.33 24.58 -1.01
N LYS A 103 6.63 24.03 -1.99
CA LYS A 103 7.01 24.11 -3.42
C LYS A 103 7.22 25.56 -3.86
N THR A 104 6.26 26.42 -3.54
CA THR A 104 6.30 27.83 -3.92
C THR A 104 7.51 28.54 -3.33
N ARG A 105 7.81 28.29 -2.06
CA ARG A 105 8.98 28.85 -1.37
C ARG A 105 10.28 28.38 -2.00
N ILE A 106 10.41 27.10 -2.32
CA ILE A 106 11.59 26.56 -3.02
C ILE A 106 11.77 27.27 -4.37
N MET A 107 10.71 27.39 -5.18
CA MET A 107 10.78 28.03 -6.49
C MET A 107 11.28 29.47 -6.45
N ARG A 108 11.01 30.22 -5.37
CA ARG A 108 11.51 31.60 -5.21
C ARG A 108 13.02 31.68 -5.08
N VAL A 109 13.66 30.68 -4.46
CA VAL A 109 15.12 30.67 -4.21
C VAL A 109 15.90 30.14 -5.42
N LEU A 110 15.23 29.41 -6.31
CA LEU A 110 15.86 28.82 -7.49
C LEU A 110 15.99 29.80 -8.66
N THR A 111 17.09 29.66 -9.40
CA THR A 111 17.30 30.27 -10.72
C THR A 111 16.30 29.72 -11.75
N PRO A 112 16.02 30.44 -12.86
CA PRO A 112 15.09 29.98 -13.89
C PRO A 112 15.39 28.57 -14.41
N GLU A 113 16.66 28.23 -14.63
CA GLU A 113 17.09 26.93 -15.12
C GLU A 113 16.86 25.83 -14.07
N GLN A 114 17.12 26.14 -12.80
CA GLN A 114 16.88 25.20 -11.70
C GLN A 114 15.38 24.94 -11.48
N ARG A 115 14.51 25.94 -11.66
CA ARG A 115 13.05 25.79 -11.56
C ARG A 115 12.52 24.75 -12.52
N ALA A 116 12.92 24.83 -13.80
CA ALA A 116 12.51 23.87 -14.82
C ALA A 116 12.97 22.44 -14.50
N ARG A 117 14.17 22.28 -13.92
CA ARG A 117 14.66 20.97 -13.46
C ARG A 117 13.89 20.46 -12.24
N PHE A 118 13.58 21.34 -11.30
CA PHE A 118 12.83 21.01 -10.09
C PHE A 118 11.41 20.53 -10.38
N GLU A 119 10.70 21.20 -11.29
CA GLU A 119 9.36 20.77 -11.72
C GLU A 119 9.37 19.38 -12.37
N LYS A 120 10.35 19.08 -13.23
CA LYS A 120 10.53 17.75 -13.82
C LYS A 120 10.76 16.68 -12.75
N MET A 121 11.59 16.96 -11.75
CA MET A 121 11.83 16.04 -10.63
C MET A 121 10.54 15.76 -9.87
N MET A 122 9.76 16.80 -9.54
CA MET A 122 8.49 16.65 -8.84
C MET A 122 7.47 15.81 -9.61
N THR A 123 7.26 16.08 -10.90
CA THR A 123 6.33 15.32 -11.73
C THR A 123 6.75 13.85 -11.81
N SER A 124 8.04 13.57 -11.96
CA SER A 124 8.56 12.20 -11.97
C SER A 124 8.33 11.47 -10.64
N LEU A 125 8.45 12.18 -9.52
CA LEU A 125 8.26 11.62 -8.18
C LEU A 125 6.78 11.31 -7.92
N SER A 126 5.88 12.21 -8.30
CA SER A 126 4.42 11.97 -8.22
C SER A 126 3.98 10.78 -9.08
N ALA A 127 4.59 10.59 -10.25
CA ALA A 127 4.28 9.45 -11.11
C ALA A 127 4.77 8.09 -10.57
N ARG A 128 5.79 8.08 -9.70
CA ARG A 128 6.28 6.84 -9.04
C ARG A 128 5.47 6.45 -7.80
N LEU A 129 4.78 7.42 -7.21
CA LEU A 129 4.01 7.24 -5.97
C LEU A 129 2.52 6.95 -6.22
N ARG A 130 2.06 7.05 -7.47
CA ARG A 130 0.77 6.52 -7.94
C ARG A 130 0.94 5.10 -8.47
#